data_AF-A0A2A4E5G5-F1
#
_entry.id   AF-A0A2A4E5G5-F1
#
_cell.length_a   1.000
_cell.length_b   1.000
_cell.length_c   1.000
_cell.angle_alpha   90.00
_cell.angle_beta   90.00
_cell.angle_gamma   90.00
#
_symmetry.space_group_name_H-M   'P 1'
#
loop_
_entity.id
_entity.type
_entity.pdbx_description
1 polymer ?
#
loop_
_entity_poly.entity_id
_entity_poly.type
_entity_poly.pdbx_seq_one_letter_code
_entity_poly.pdbx_strand_id
1 'polypeptide(L)'
;MRVLEHASTLDLPDQRVAVCGDWHGNVGWAHTIARVLPYMAPDVTTLLHLGDWWMPPTEIDDVFAATDIDRILVTLGNHEPWNQISPLLDERPGHAIRVSKLIWLLPRPARLTIGGRRVLSLGGAASVDRQSRIEGSTWWPEEGVTDDHVAAAIAGGPADLMLTHEGPAGTPVRPVREILRTNPHRFPETALEASAASRARITEVWNAVRPELLAHGHMHVAAGGKTDDGRRVASLGREGHEGNLGILDMATLKMATPSLAVIRGMSERADIDRDWRIRNVAESLHDGTLDGRKPSTHALRDAQDYVDGRRTLDELIEDVRRRHTRDPEGKP
;
A
#
# COMPACT_ATOMS: atom_id res chain seq x y z
N MET A 1 -4.12 0.10 22.59
CA MET A 1 -3.77 1.11 21.57
C MET A 1 -3.89 2.50 22.19
N ARG A 2 -3.05 3.48 21.83
CA ARG A 2 -3.11 4.86 22.36
C ARG A 2 -3.29 5.84 21.20
N VAL A 3 -4.17 6.83 21.37
CA VAL A 3 -4.32 7.95 20.43
C VAL A 3 -3.22 8.98 20.67
N LEU A 4 -2.47 9.31 19.62
CA LEU A 4 -1.43 10.34 19.65
C LEU A 4 -1.95 11.67 19.11
N GLU A 5 -2.85 11.62 18.14
CA GLU A 5 -3.38 12.78 17.42
C GLU A 5 -4.72 12.41 16.78
N HIS A 6 -5.54 13.41 16.47
CA HIS A 6 -6.78 13.21 15.72
C HIS A 6 -7.01 14.35 14.73
N ALA A 7 -7.66 14.06 13.61
CA ALA A 7 -7.96 15.03 12.56
C ALA A 7 -9.38 14.84 12.04
N SER A 8 -10.19 15.90 12.06
CA SER A 8 -11.52 15.93 11.41
C SER A 8 -11.42 16.11 9.89
N THR A 9 -10.28 16.63 9.42
CA THR A 9 -10.00 16.88 8.00
C THR A 9 -8.56 16.46 7.70
N LEU A 10 -8.38 15.70 6.63
CA LEU A 10 -7.08 15.41 6.06
C LEU A 10 -7.06 15.97 4.63
N ASP A 11 -6.23 16.98 4.40
CA ASP A 11 -6.00 17.59 3.09
C ASP A 11 -4.53 17.36 2.73
N LEU A 12 -4.30 16.46 1.77
CA LEU A 12 -2.98 15.96 1.42
C LEU A 12 -2.61 16.41 0.00
N PRO A 13 -1.42 16.98 -0.23
CA PRO A 13 -1.02 17.46 -1.54
C PRO A 13 -0.58 16.34 -2.51
N ASP A 14 -0.49 15.09 -2.03
CA ASP A 14 0.02 13.93 -2.77
C ASP A 14 -0.67 13.78 -4.14
N GLN A 15 0.13 13.82 -5.20
CA GLN A 15 -0.35 13.61 -6.58
C GLN A 15 -0.37 12.13 -6.95
N ARG A 16 0.41 11.31 -6.24
CA ARG A 16 0.42 9.85 -6.34
C ARG A 16 0.44 9.26 -4.94
N VAL A 17 -0.29 8.16 -4.77
CA VAL A 17 -0.36 7.43 -3.50
C VAL A 17 -0.20 5.93 -3.75
N ALA A 18 0.33 5.22 -2.77
CA ALA A 18 0.27 3.76 -2.76
C ALA A 18 -1.12 3.32 -2.27
N VAL A 19 -1.67 2.28 -2.86
CA VAL A 19 -2.91 1.63 -2.42
C VAL A 19 -2.61 0.16 -2.18
N CYS A 20 -2.90 -0.31 -0.97
CA CYS A 20 -2.63 -1.68 -0.57
C CYS A 20 -3.93 -2.40 -0.19
N GLY A 21 -4.03 -3.66 -0.64
CA GLY A 21 -5.10 -4.57 -0.26
C GLY A 21 -4.84 -5.22 1.09
N ASP A 22 -5.33 -6.44 1.25
CA ASP A 22 -5.37 -7.16 2.52
C ASP A 22 -3.97 -7.62 2.94
N TRP A 23 -3.51 -7.30 4.14
CA TRP A 23 -2.18 -7.72 4.63
C TRP A 23 -2.26 -8.80 5.72
N HIS A 24 -3.41 -8.93 6.38
CA HIS A 24 -3.70 -9.95 7.39
C HIS A 24 -2.64 -10.04 8.51
N GLY A 25 -2.15 -8.90 8.99
CA GLY A 25 -1.11 -8.89 10.04
C GLY A 25 0.29 -9.30 9.57
N ASN A 26 0.52 -9.52 8.27
CA ASN A 26 1.78 -10.03 7.75
C ASN A 26 2.87 -8.94 7.69
N VAL A 27 3.65 -8.81 8.76
CA VAL A 27 4.78 -7.87 8.84
C VAL A 27 5.87 -8.16 7.79
N GLY A 28 6.07 -9.42 7.42
CA GLY A 28 7.01 -9.78 6.35
C GLY A 28 6.62 -9.21 4.99
N TRP A 29 5.33 -9.10 4.72
CA TRP A 29 4.81 -8.41 3.54
C TRP A 29 5.00 -6.90 3.63
N ALA A 30 4.78 -6.29 4.80
CA ALA A 30 5.10 -4.88 5.02
C ALA A 30 6.59 -4.56 4.73
N HIS A 31 7.52 -5.39 5.20
CA HIS A 31 8.94 -5.27 4.84
C HIS A 31 9.19 -5.38 3.34
N THR A 32 8.45 -6.25 2.65
CA THR A 32 8.54 -6.38 1.19
C THR A 32 8.11 -5.08 0.52
N ILE A 33 6.99 -4.49 0.93
CA ILE A 33 6.51 -3.22 0.39
C ILE A 33 7.47 -2.07 0.72
N ALA A 34 7.94 -1.95 1.96
CA ALA A 34 8.88 -0.91 2.38
C ALA A 34 10.20 -0.95 1.60
N ARG A 35 10.65 -2.15 1.18
CA ARG A 35 11.85 -2.29 0.33
C ARG A 35 11.61 -1.87 -1.12
N VAL A 36 10.45 -2.16 -1.70
CA VAL A 36 10.24 -1.93 -3.15
C VAL A 36 9.68 -0.55 -3.45
N LEU A 37 8.80 -0.03 -2.59
CA LEU A 37 8.03 1.18 -2.86
C LEU A 37 8.92 2.41 -3.13
N PRO A 38 10.01 2.69 -2.37
CA PRO A 38 10.88 3.83 -2.64
C PRO A 38 11.52 3.82 -4.04
N TYR A 39 11.77 2.63 -4.61
CA TYR A 39 12.34 2.53 -5.96
C TYR A 39 11.27 2.68 -7.06
N MET A 40 10.04 2.24 -6.78
CA MET A 40 8.97 2.22 -7.77
C MET A 40 8.21 3.55 -7.86
N ALA A 41 8.10 4.24 -6.73
CA ALA A 41 7.40 5.49 -6.58
C ALA A 41 8.05 6.33 -5.47
N PRO A 42 9.28 6.86 -5.70
CA PRO A 42 10.02 7.65 -4.70
C PRO A 42 9.29 8.92 -4.26
N ASP A 43 8.31 9.37 -5.05
CA ASP A 43 7.45 10.53 -4.78
C ASP A 43 6.28 10.22 -3.82
N VAL A 44 6.00 8.94 -3.54
CA VAL A 44 4.87 8.53 -2.70
C VAL A 44 5.22 8.61 -1.22
N THR A 45 4.50 9.45 -0.48
CA THR A 45 4.61 9.58 0.99
C THR A 45 3.41 9.03 1.75
N THR A 46 2.30 8.77 1.04
CA THR A 46 1.04 8.30 1.61
C THR A 46 0.66 6.91 1.08
N LEU A 47 0.35 6.00 2.01
CA LEU A 47 -0.22 4.69 1.71
C LEU A 47 -1.69 4.65 2.15
N LEU A 48 -2.57 4.19 1.26
CA LEU A 48 -3.98 3.92 1.52
C LEU A 48 -4.17 2.40 1.69
N HIS A 49 -4.50 1.94 2.89
CA HIS A 49 -4.71 0.52 3.17
C HIS A 49 -6.21 0.19 3.18
N LEU A 50 -6.60 -0.85 2.43
CA LEU A 50 -8.00 -1.20 2.18
C LEU A 50 -8.50 -2.33 3.09
N GLY A 51 -8.19 -2.27 4.38
CA GLY A 51 -8.67 -3.20 5.41
C GLY A 51 -7.81 -4.45 5.58
N ASP A 52 -8.24 -5.33 6.49
CA ASP A 52 -7.50 -6.49 6.98
C ASP A 52 -6.05 -6.13 7.36
N TRP A 53 -5.94 -5.07 8.17
CA TRP A 53 -4.68 -4.54 8.66
C TRP A 53 -4.14 -5.36 9.84
N TRP A 54 -4.83 -5.28 10.99
CA TRP A 54 -4.43 -5.77 12.32
C TRP A 54 -2.92 -6.05 12.52
N MET A 55 -2.09 -5.02 12.36
CA MET A 55 -0.64 -5.10 12.58
C MET A 55 -0.21 -4.38 13.86
N PRO A 56 0.92 -4.76 14.47
CA PRO A 56 1.55 -3.99 15.56
C PRO A 56 2.05 -2.62 15.06
N PRO A 57 1.44 -1.49 15.45
CA PRO A 57 1.73 -0.20 14.82
C PRO A 57 3.18 0.28 14.96
N THR A 58 3.81 0.07 16.12
CA THR A 58 5.20 0.48 16.36
C THR A 58 6.19 -0.30 15.50
N GLU A 59 5.96 -1.60 15.30
CA GLU A 59 6.81 -2.43 14.44
C GLU A 59 6.67 -1.99 12.98
N ILE A 60 5.48 -1.57 12.55
CA ILE A 60 5.29 -0.99 11.22
C ILE A 60 5.98 0.37 11.08
N ASP A 61 5.97 1.20 12.11
CA ASP A 61 6.76 2.44 12.10
C ASP A 61 8.25 2.13 11.86
N ASP A 62 8.79 1.09 12.49
CA ASP A 62 10.18 0.65 12.32
C ASP A 62 10.44 0.08 10.92
N VAL A 63 9.51 -0.73 10.39
CA VAL A 63 9.59 -1.30 9.03
C VAL A 63 9.75 -0.22 7.96
N PHE A 64 9.04 0.89 8.10
CA PHE A 64 9.03 2.00 7.15
C PHE A 64 9.97 3.15 7.56
N ALA A 65 10.74 3.02 8.65
CA ALA A 65 11.54 4.11 9.20
C ALA A 65 12.61 4.67 8.24
N ALA A 66 13.09 3.85 7.30
CA ALA A 66 14.07 4.22 6.28
C ALA A 66 13.44 4.61 4.92
N THR A 67 12.13 4.81 4.88
CA THR A 67 11.39 5.24 3.68
C THR A 67 10.85 6.65 3.86
N ASP A 68 10.42 7.28 2.78
CA ASP A 68 9.75 8.60 2.81
C ASP A 68 8.23 8.49 3.06
N ILE A 69 7.75 7.34 3.56
CA ILE A 69 6.36 7.19 3.95
C ILE A 69 6.10 7.95 5.25
N ASP A 70 5.26 8.97 5.15
CA ASP A 70 4.83 9.80 6.27
C ASP A 70 3.62 9.19 7.00
N ARG A 71 2.75 8.49 6.26
CA ARG A 71 1.47 8.02 6.77
C ARG A 71 0.90 6.82 6.03
N ILE A 72 0.23 5.96 6.80
CA ILE A 72 -0.61 4.88 6.33
C ILE A 72 -2.03 5.15 6.82
N LEU A 73 -2.93 5.47 5.89
CA LEU A 73 -4.35 5.70 6.17
C LEU A 73 -5.11 4.39 6.00
N VAL A 74 -5.60 3.84 7.11
CA VAL A 74 -6.28 2.54 7.13
C VAL A 74 -7.79 2.73 7.02
N THR A 75 -8.34 2.33 5.87
CA THR A 75 -9.77 2.03 5.73
C THR A 75 -9.99 0.67 6.39
N LEU A 76 -10.63 0.64 7.56
CA LEU A 76 -10.76 -0.59 8.37
C LEU A 76 -11.49 -1.71 7.61
N GLY A 77 -11.07 -2.97 7.79
CA GLY A 77 -11.69 -4.16 7.20
C GLY A 77 -12.58 -4.94 8.16
N ASN A 78 -12.69 -6.26 7.96
CA ASN A 78 -13.40 -7.14 8.89
C ASN A 78 -12.48 -7.86 9.87
N HIS A 79 -11.21 -8.08 9.56
CA HIS A 79 -10.25 -8.71 10.49
C HIS A 79 -9.40 -7.69 11.26
N GLU A 80 -10.08 -6.84 12.03
CA GLU A 80 -9.50 -5.77 12.82
C GLU A 80 -9.85 -5.95 14.31
N PRO A 81 -9.02 -5.47 15.25
CA PRO A 81 -9.30 -5.54 16.68
C PRO A 81 -10.36 -4.49 17.05
N TRP A 82 -11.60 -4.68 16.61
CA TRP A 82 -12.69 -3.71 16.74
C TRP A 82 -13.02 -3.37 18.19
N ASN A 83 -12.80 -4.28 19.14
CA ASN A 83 -12.88 -3.98 20.57
C ASN A 83 -11.87 -2.92 21.05
N GLN A 84 -10.73 -2.80 20.38
CA GLN A 84 -9.73 -1.78 20.68
C GLN A 84 -9.92 -0.52 19.85
N ILE A 85 -10.43 -0.66 18.62
CA ILE A 85 -10.54 0.46 17.67
C ILE A 85 -11.84 1.25 17.88
N SER A 86 -12.98 0.57 18.04
CA SER A 86 -14.29 1.24 18.17
C SER A 86 -14.31 2.26 19.31
N PRO A 87 -13.85 1.94 20.54
CA PRO A 87 -13.84 2.93 21.62
C PRO A 87 -13.05 4.20 21.28
N LEU A 88 -11.93 4.08 20.57
CA LEU A 88 -11.09 5.22 20.20
C LEU A 88 -11.75 6.11 19.14
N LEU A 89 -12.48 5.52 18.19
CA LEU A 89 -13.23 6.26 17.18
C LEU A 89 -14.51 6.88 17.77
N ASP A 90 -15.16 6.20 18.72
CA ASP A 90 -16.36 6.67 19.39
C ASP A 90 -16.07 7.85 20.35
N GLU A 91 -14.86 7.93 20.91
CA GLU A 91 -14.40 9.09 21.68
C GLU A 91 -14.32 10.37 20.82
N ARG A 92 -14.08 10.22 19.51
CA ARG A 92 -13.94 11.32 18.54
C ARG A 92 -14.66 10.99 17.22
N PRO A 93 -16.01 10.96 17.22
CA PRO A 93 -16.77 10.55 16.04
C PRO A 93 -16.43 11.40 14.82
N GLY A 94 -16.19 10.75 13.68
CA GLY A 94 -15.85 11.41 12.42
C GLY A 94 -14.42 11.93 12.30
N HIS A 95 -13.56 11.75 13.32
CA HIS A 95 -12.15 12.08 13.24
C HIS A 95 -11.31 10.84 12.89
N ALA A 96 -10.34 11.01 11.99
CA ALA A 96 -9.22 10.08 11.86
C ALA A 96 -8.36 10.13 13.12
N ILE A 97 -7.89 8.98 13.60
CA ILE A 97 -7.06 8.87 14.80
C ILE A 97 -5.68 8.33 14.44
N ARG A 98 -4.63 9.01 14.89
CA ARG A 98 -3.25 8.55 14.73
C ARG A 98 -2.85 7.71 15.93
N VAL A 99 -2.43 6.47 15.69
CA VAL A 99 -2.17 5.47 16.74
C VAL A 99 -0.68 5.09 16.85
N SER A 100 0.15 5.58 15.93
CA SER A 100 1.61 5.46 15.94
C SER A 100 2.24 6.58 15.12
N LYS A 101 3.55 6.56 14.83
CA LYS A 101 4.20 7.55 13.97
C LYS A 101 3.50 7.64 12.61
N LEU A 102 3.24 6.50 11.97
CA LEU A 102 2.71 6.44 10.60
C LEU A 102 1.22 6.11 10.53
N ILE A 103 0.68 5.36 11.49
CA ILE A 103 -0.63 4.72 11.31
C ILE A 103 -1.79 5.63 11.72
N TRP A 104 -2.69 5.89 10.78
CA TRP A 104 -3.96 6.55 10.98
C TRP A 104 -5.12 5.60 10.71
N LEU A 105 -6.04 5.48 11.67
CA LEU A 105 -7.28 4.73 11.50
C LEU A 105 -8.38 5.70 11.07
N LEU A 106 -9.04 5.40 9.95
CA LEU A 106 -10.10 6.22 9.41
C LEU A 106 -11.47 5.87 10.04
N PRO A 107 -12.29 6.87 10.41
CA PRO A 107 -13.65 6.65 10.89
C PRO A 107 -14.58 6.18 9.76
N ARG A 108 -15.82 5.85 10.11
CA ARG A 108 -16.85 5.42 9.16
C ARG A 108 -18.03 6.40 9.16
N PRO A 109 -18.24 7.18 8.09
CA PRO A 109 -17.31 7.44 6.99
C PRO A 109 -16.15 8.37 7.39
N ALA A 110 -15.08 8.38 6.60
CA ALA A 110 -14.05 9.41 6.61
C ALA A 110 -14.06 10.19 5.30
N ARG A 111 -13.91 11.51 5.39
CA ARG A 111 -13.83 12.42 4.25
C ARG A 111 -12.45 13.09 4.24
N LEU A 112 -11.79 13.02 3.10
CA LEU A 112 -10.44 13.53 2.88
C LEU A 112 -10.32 14.21 1.52
N THR A 113 -9.31 15.06 1.38
CA THR A 113 -8.86 15.58 0.09
C THR A 113 -7.44 15.07 -0.14
N ILE A 114 -7.18 14.49 -1.31
CA ILE A 114 -5.83 14.05 -1.70
C ILE A 114 -5.57 14.50 -3.13
N GLY A 115 -4.51 15.29 -3.34
CA GLY A 115 -4.17 15.83 -4.65
C GLY A 115 -5.32 16.64 -5.29
N GLY A 116 -6.12 17.32 -4.47
CA GLY A 116 -7.32 18.04 -4.90
C GLY A 116 -8.55 17.17 -5.23
N ARG A 117 -8.47 15.85 -5.08
CA ARG A 117 -9.62 14.93 -5.25
C ARG A 117 -10.36 14.72 -3.94
N ARG A 118 -11.69 14.65 -4.01
CA ARG A 118 -12.54 14.29 -2.87
C ARG A 118 -12.51 12.79 -2.68
N VAL A 119 -12.08 12.36 -1.51
CA VAL A 119 -11.97 10.94 -1.16
C VAL A 119 -12.95 10.62 -0.04
N LEU A 120 -13.71 9.54 -0.23
CA LEU A 120 -14.56 8.93 0.78
C LEU A 120 -13.95 7.58 1.17
N SER A 121 -13.68 7.38 2.45
CA SER A 121 -13.40 6.05 3.00
C SER A 121 -14.61 5.56 3.80
N LEU A 122 -15.01 4.32 3.54
CA LEU A 122 -16.07 3.63 4.28
C LEU A 122 -15.59 2.20 4.57
N GLY A 123 -14.94 2.05 5.72
CA GLY A 123 -14.43 0.76 6.19
C GLY A 123 -15.52 -0.15 6.76
N GLY A 124 -15.16 -1.41 6.96
CA GLY A 124 -16.01 -2.50 7.44
C GLY A 124 -16.43 -3.45 6.31
N ALA A 125 -16.63 -4.71 6.69
CA ALA A 125 -17.23 -5.76 5.86
C ALA A 125 -17.81 -6.84 6.78
N ALA A 126 -18.64 -7.72 6.23
CA ALA A 126 -19.09 -8.91 6.96
C ALA A 126 -18.07 -10.05 6.78
N SER A 127 -17.60 -10.63 7.89
CA SER A 127 -16.74 -11.80 7.89
C SER A 127 -17.51 -13.04 7.39
N VAL A 128 -17.19 -13.50 6.18
CA VAL A 128 -17.75 -14.75 5.62
C VAL A 128 -17.28 -15.99 6.38
N ASP A 129 -16.20 -15.87 7.13
CA ASP A 129 -15.62 -16.91 7.98
C ASP A 129 -16.07 -16.79 9.46
N ARG A 130 -17.08 -15.97 9.78
CA ARG A 130 -17.61 -15.76 11.14
C ARG A 130 -17.82 -17.06 11.93
N GLN A 131 -18.32 -18.12 11.28
CA GLN A 131 -18.61 -19.40 11.96
C GLN A 131 -17.36 -20.10 12.51
N SER A 132 -16.17 -19.81 11.99
CA SER A 132 -14.89 -20.32 12.49
C SER A 132 -14.18 -19.34 13.42
N ARG A 133 -14.84 -18.27 13.86
CA ARG A 133 -14.28 -17.22 14.72
C ARG A 133 -14.90 -17.25 16.11
N ILE A 134 -14.26 -16.53 17.03
CA ILE A 134 -14.68 -16.39 18.43
C ILE A 134 -15.06 -14.94 18.66
N GLU A 135 -16.34 -14.70 18.97
CA GLU A 135 -16.85 -13.37 19.30
C GLU A 135 -16.09 -12.75 20.47
N GLY A 136 -15.70 -11.49 20.32
CA GLY A 136 -14.93 -10.74 21.32
C GLY A 136 -13.42 -10.97 21.25
N SER A 137 -12.93 -11.90 20.42
CA SER A 137 -11.51 -12.26 20.33
C SER A 137 -10.95 -12.25 18.91
N THR A 138 -11.64 -12.91 17.97
CA THR A 138 -11.21 -12.99 16.56
C THR A 138 -12.30 -12.53 15.59
N TRP A 139 -13.44 -12.09 16.13
CA TRP A 139 -14.57 -11.51 15.40
C TRP A 139 -15.36 -10.59 16.34
N TRP A 140 -15.95 -9.53 15.76
CA TRP A 140 -16.73 -8.53 16.48
C TRP A 140 -17.89 -8.07 15.61
N PRO A 141 -19.11 -7.92 16.15
CA PRO A 141 -20.24 -7.41 15.38
C PRO A 141 -20.02 -6.00 14.80
N GLU A 142 -19.14 -5.21 15.42
CA GLU A 142 -18.78 -3.85 15.02
C GLU A 142 -18.06 -3.77 13.66
N GLU A 143 -17.59 -4.89 13.10
CA GLU A 143 -16.97 -4.94 11.75
C GLU A 143 -17.93 -4.51 10.64
N GLY A 144 -19.24 -4.70 10.85
CA GLY A 144 -20.26 -4.44 9.85
C GLY A 144 -20.48 -2.95 9.60
N VAL A 145 -20.70 -2.58 8.34
CA VAL A 145 -21.24 -1.26 7.98
C VAL A 145 -22.70 -1.19 8.42
N THR A 146 -23.08 -0.13 9.14
CA THR A 146 -24.44 0.12 9.61
C THR A 146 -25.18 1.09 8.69
N ASP A 147 -26.49 1.16 8.84
CA ASP A 147 -27.32 2.09 8.06
C ASP A 147 -27.02 3.56 8.42
N ASP A 148 -26.60 3.84 9.66
CA ASP A 148 -26.13 5.17 10.06
C ASP A 148 -24.83 5.56 9.35
N HIS A 149 -23.88 4.62 9.18
CA HIS A 149 -22.67 4.87 8.40
C HIS A 149 -23.03 5.17 6.92
N VAL A 150 -23.99 4.43 6.36
CA VAL A 150 -24.49 4.65 4.99
C VAL A 150 -25.12 6.04 4.86
N ALA A 151 -26.05 6.39 5.76
CA ALA A 151 -26.73 7.68 5.75
C ALA A 151 -25.73 8.85 5.89
N ALA A 152 -24.77 8.74 6.82
CA ALA A 152 -23.72 9.74 7.01
C ALA A 152 -22.81 9.87 5.77
N ALA A 153 -22.45 8.74 5.14
CA ALA A 153 -21.63 8.74 3.94
C ALA A 153 -22.37 9.44 2.79
N ILE A 154 -23.66 9.16 2.60
CA ILE A 154 -24.50 9.80 1.56
C ILE A 154 -24.68 11.30 1.84
N ALA A 155 -24.94 11.68 3.09
CA ALA A 155 -25.11 13.06 3.50
C ALA A 155 -23.85 13.92 3.23
N GLY A 156 -22.66 13.32 3.26
CA GLY A 156 -21.40 13.97 2.91
C GLY A 156 -21.24 14.31 1.41
N GLY A 157 -22.17 13.90 0.55
CA GLY A 157 -22.21 14.28 -0.86
C GLY A 157 -21.25 13.51 -1.78
N PRO A 158 -21.06 13.97 -3.04
CA PRO A 158 -20.28 13.23 -4.02
C PRO A 158 -18.81 13.09 -3.64
N ALA A 159 -18.16 12.02 -4.13
CA ALA A 159 -16.73 11.77 -4.02
C ALA A 159 -16.15 11.46 -5.39
N ASP A 160 -14.84 11.65 -5.58
CA ASP A 160 -14.14 11.28 -6.82
C ASP A 160 -13.53 9.88 -6.69
N LEU A 161 -13.01 9.56 -5.50
CA LEU A 161 -12.46 8.26 -5.11
C LEU A 161 -13.21 7.72 -3.90
N MET A 162 -13.57 6.45 -3.93
CA MET A 162 -14.14 5.73 -2.80
C MET A 162 -13.22 4.58 -2.40
N LEU A 163 -12.85 4.52 -1.12
CA LEU A 163 -12.04 3.48 -0.52
C LEU A 163 -12.94 2.64 0.39
N THR A 164 -12.96 1.35 0.19
CA THR A 164 -13.72 0.41 1.03
C THR A 164 -12.89 -0.84 1.27
N HIS A 165 -13.31 -1.66 2.22
CA HIS A 165 -12.81 -3.03 2.29
C HIS A 165 -13.69 -3.96 1.44
N GLU A 166 -15.01 -3.86 1.62
CA GLU A 166 -16.02 -4.59 0.84
C GLU A 166 -16.32 -3.95 -0.54
N GLY A 167 -16.64 -4.76 -1.55
CA GLY A 167 -17.01 -4.28 -2.89
C GLY A 167 -18.53 -4.03 -3.05
N PRO A 168 -18.98 -3.26 -4.05
CA PRO A 168 -20.40 -3.12 -4.34
C PRO A 168 -21.00 -4.44 -4.86
N ALA A 169 -22.27 -4.71 -4.55
CA ALA A 169 -22.98 -5.92 -4.98
C ALA A 169 -23.06 -6.02 -6.51
N GLY A 170 -23.29 -4.90 -7.19
CA GLY A 170 -23.30 -4.78 -8.65
C GLY A 170 -21.91 -4.60 -9.27
N THR A 171 -20.85 -5.16 -8.67
CA THR A 171 -19.47 -4.91 -9.13
C THR A 171 -19.26 -5.32 -10.60
N PRO A 172 -18.63 -4.46 -11.43
CA PRO A 172 -18.27 -4.82 -12.81
C PRO A 172 -17.09 -5.81 -12.86
N VAL A 173 -16.38 -6.01 -11.74
CA VAL A 173 -15.17 -6.84 -11.67
C VAL A 173 -15.53 -8.32 -11.86
N ARG A 174 -15.23 -8.86 -13.04
CA ARG A 174 -15.62 -10.22 -13.43
C ARG A 174 -15.07 -11.31 -12.48
N PRO A 175 -13.78 -11.30 -12.07
CA PRO A 175 -13.27 -12.32 -11.14
C PRO A 175 -13.98 -12.32 -9.78
N VAL A 176 -14.31 -11.13 -9.24
CA VAL A 176 -15.09 -11.03 -8.00
C VAL A 176 -16.47 -11.66 -8.17
N ARG A 177 -17.20 -11.32 -9.24
CA ARG A 177 -18.51 -11.94 -9.52
C ARG A 177 -18.44 -13.46 -9.60
N GLU A 178 -17.37 -14.00 -10.16
CA GLU A 178 -17.19 -15.45 -10.27
C GLU A 178 -16.96 -16.10 -8.91
N ILE A 179 -16.15 -15.50 -8.03
CA ILE A 179 -15.96 -15.98 -6.65
C ILE A 179 -17.29 -15.99 -5.89
N LEU A 180 -18.05 -14.89 -5.98
CA LEU A 180 -19.35 -14.76 -5.32
C LEU A 180 -20.37 -15.80 -5.81
N ARG A 181 -20.36 -16.08 -7.11
CA ARG A 181 -21.27 -17.05 -7.73
C ARG A 181 -20.90 -18.49 -7.43
N THR A 182 -19.61 -18.82 -7.44
CA THR A 182 -19.13 -20.20 -7.30
C THR A 182 -18.92 -20.63 -5.87
N ASN A 183 -18.78 -19.67 -4.93
CA ASN A 183 -18.49 -19.92 -3.54
C ASN A 183 -17.40 -21.01 -3.37
N PRO A 184 -16.18 -20.79 -3.87
CA PRO A 184 -15.15 -21.82 -3.96
C PRO A 184 -14.72 -22.36 -2.60
N HIS A 185 -14.89 -21.55 -1.55
CA HIS A 185 -14.59 -21.90 -0.16
C HIS A 185 -15.77 -22.53 0.59
N ARG A 186 -16.92 -22.72 -0.08
CA ARG A 186 -18.13 -23.35 0.47
C ARG A 186 -18.60 -22.70 1.77
N PHE A 187 -18.58 -21.37 1.81
CA PHE A 187 -19.13 -20.62 2.92
C PHE A 187 -20.61 -20.95 3.11
N PRO A 188 -21.09 -20.99 4.37
CA PRO A 188 -22.48 -21.28 4.71
C PRO A 188 -23.41 -20.18 4.20
N GLU A 189 -24.67 -20.53 3.92
CA GLU A 189 -25.67 -19.61 3.38
C GLU A 189 -25.83 -18.34 4.22
N THR A 190 -25.88 -18.48 5.55
CA THR A 190 -26.01 -17.33 6.46
C THR A 190 -24.83 -16.35 6.38
N ALA A 191 -23.62 -16.82 6.08
CA ALA A 191 -22.46 -15.95 5.86
C ALA A 191 -22.53 -15.26 4.49
N LEU A 192 -23.03 -15.96 3.47
CA LEU A 192 -23.26 -15.37 2.15
C LEU A 192 -24.34 -14.29 2.19
N GLU A 193 -25.41 -14.49 2.96
CA GLU A 193 -26.46 -13.50 3.21
C GLU A 193 -25.89 -12.25 3.91
N ALA A 194 -25.09 -12.44 4.96
CA ALA A 194 -24.44 -11.34 5.67
C ALA A 194 -23.51 -10.53 4.74
N SER A 195 -22.69 -11.21 3.93
CA SER A 195 -21.84 -10.57 2.93
C SER A 195 -22.65 -9.88 1.83
N ALA A 196 -23.77 -10.47 1.38
CA ALA A 196 -24.67 -9.82 0.42
C ALA A 196 -25.28 -8.53 0.98
N ALA A 197 -25.71 -8.54 2.25
CA ALA A 197 -26.22 -7.34 2.93
C ALA A 197 -25.13 -6.27 3.12
N SER A 198 -23.89 -6.67 3.47
CA SER A 198 -22.72 -5.79 3.53
C SER A 198 -22.48 -5.09 2.18
N ARG A 199 -22.39 -5.85 1.09
CA ARG A 199 -22.24 -5.31 -0.27
C ARG A 199 -23.40 -4.43 -0.71
N ALA A 200 -24.62 -4.70 -0.27
CA ALA A 200 -25.80 -3.88 -0.58
C ALA A 200 -25.67 -2.47 0.03
N ARG A 201 -25.17 -2.36 1.27
CA ARG A 201 -24.87 -1.07 1.91
C ARG A 201 -23.79 -0.28 1.17
N ILE A 202 -22.71 -0.94 0.75
CA ILE A 202 -21.69 -0.31 -0.08
C ILE A 202 -22.28 0.16 -1.41
N THR A 203 -23.19 -0.61 -2.01
CA THR A 203 -23.87 -0.26 -3.26
C THR A 203 -24.72 1.00 -3.12
N GLU A 204 -25.42 1.16 -2.00
CA GLU A 204 -26.23 2.35 -1.73
C GLU A 204 -25.37 3.62 -1.74
N VAL A 205 -24.27 3.61 -0.99
CA VAL A 205 -23.33 4.73 -0.93
C VAL A 205 -22.68 4.95 -2.30
N TRP A 206 -22.18 3.89 -2.95
CA TRP A 206 -21.52 3.97 -4.26
C TRP A 206 -22.42 4.59 -5.34
N ASN A 207 -23.72 4.29 -5.31
CA ASN A 207 -24.69 4.86 -6.23
C ASN A 207 -25.01 6.32 -5.92
N ALA A 208 -25.09 6.68 -4.64
CA ALA A 208 -25.40 8.05 -4.21
C ALA A 208 -24.23 9.02 -4.43
N VAL A 209 -23.01 8.62 -4.04
CA VAL A 209 -21.82 9.51 -4.08
C VAL A 209 -21.11 9.50 -5.42
N ARG A 210 -21.48 8.56 -6.31
CA ARG A 210 -21.03 8.44 -7.71
C ARG A 210 -19.52 8.63 -7.93
N PRO A 211 -18.63 7.86 -7.28
CA PRO A 211 -17.21 8.02 -7.45
C PRO A 211 -16.77 7.57 -8.84
N GLU A 212 -15.72 8.21 -9.36
CA GLU A 212 -15.09 7.83 -10.62
C GLU A 212 -14.36 6.48 -10.48
N LEU A 213 -13.75 6.25 -9.32
CA LEU A 213 -13.10 5.01 -8.94
C LEU A 213 -13.53 4.58 -7.53
N LEU A 214 -13.90 3.31 -7.38
CA LEU A 214 -13.94 2.61 -6.09
C LEU A 214 -12.78 1.61 -6.03
N ALA A 215 -11.98 1.63 -4.97
CA ALA A 215 -10.94 0.64 -4.70
C ALA A 215 -11.28 -0.15 -3.43
N HIS A 216 -11.20 -1.48 -3.49
CA HIS A 216 -11.52 -2.36 -2.36
C HIS A 216 -10.61 -3.58 -2.22
N GLY A 217 -10.57 -4.17 -1.02
CA GLY A 217 -9.91 -5.44 -0.70
C GLY A 217 -10.92 -6.60 -0.59
N HIS A 218 -10.81 -7.39 0.48
CA HIS A 218 -11.72 -8.44 0.97
C HIS A 218 -11.85 -9.70 0.10
N MET A 219 -11.92 -9.54 -1.22
CA MET A 219 -12.17 -10.63 -2.16
C MET A 219 -10.89 -11.39 -2.56
N HIS A 220 -9.72 -10.90 -2.13
CA HIS A 220 -8.39 -11.49 -2.37
C HIS A 220 -8.05 -11.73 -3.84
N VAL A 221 -8.68 -10.97 -4.75
CA VAL A 221 -8.48 -11.09 -6.19
C VAL A 221 -8.23 -9.72 -6.79
N ALA A 222 -7.07 -9.57 -7.43
CA ALA A 222 -6.76 -8.35 -8.15
C ALA A 222 -7.43 -8.33 -9.52
N ALA A 223 -8.30 -7.35 -9.76
CA ALA A 223 -8.90 -7.12 -11.06
C ALA A 223 -9.58 -5.74 -11.13
N GLY A 224 -9.73 -5.23 -12.36
CA GLY A 224 -10.49 -4.03 -12.65
C GLY A 224 -11.79 -4.32 -13.39
N GLY A 225 -12.76 -3.43 -13.25
CA GLY A 225 -14.00 -3.43 -14.01
C GLY A 225 -14.51 -2.01 -14.23
N LYS A 226 -15.29 -1.83 -15.29
CA LYS A 226 -15.94 -0.56 -15.63
C LYS A 226 -17.41 -0.82 -15.89
N THR A 227 -18.25 0.03 -15.34
CA THR A 227 -19.70 0.05 -15.59
C THR A 227 -20.03 0.81 -16.87
N ASP A 228 -21.24 0.62 -17.40
CA ASP A 228 -21.70 1.31 -18.61
C ASP A 228 -21.73 2.83 -18.44
N ASP A 229 -21.99 3.32 -17.22
CA ASP A 229 -21.99 4.76 -16.89
C ASP A 229 -20.60 5.35 -16.62
N GLY A 230 -19.55 4.55 -16.82
CA GLY A 230 -18.17 5.01 -16.82
C GLY A 230 -17.42 4.83 -15.50
N ARG A 231 -18.12 4.57 -14.38
CA ARG A 231 -17.49 4.36 -13.06
C ARG A 231 -16.66 3.08 -13.04
N ARG A 232 -15.51 3.15 -12.38
CA ARG A 232 -14.53 2.07 -12.31
C ARG A 232 -14.50 1.45 -10.92
N VAL A 233 -14.22 0.15 -10.86
CA VAL A 233 -13.97 -0.58 -9.62
C VAL A 233 -12.64 -1.32 -9.75
N ALA A 234 -11.77 -1.17 -8.76
CA ALA A 234 -10.54 -1.92 -8.58
C ALA A 234 -10.66 -2.80 -7.34
N SER A 235 -10.55 -4.11 -7.54
CA SER A 235 -10.39 -5.09 -6.46
C SER A 235 -8.90 -5.37 -6.32
N LEU A 236 -8.38 -5.35 -5.09
CA LEU A 236 -6.98 -5.64 -4.78
C LEU A 236 -6.83 -7.08 -4.27
N GLY A 237 -5.61 -7.61 -4.41
CA GLY A 237 -5.24 -8.91 -3.85
C GLY A 237 -4.84 -8.81 -2.38
N ARG A 238 -4.69 -9.96 -1.73
CA ARG A 238 -4.07 -10.08 -0.40
C ARG A 238 -2.54 -10.18 -0.47
N GLU A 239 -1.88 -10.16 0.67
CA GLU A 239 -0.42 -10.32 0.80
C GLU A 239 0.10 -11.49 -0.03
N GLY A 240 1.21 -11.25 -0.74
CA GLY A 240 1.84 -12.26 -1.58
C GLY A 240 1.04 -12.68 -2.82
N HIS A 241 -0.11 -12.06 -3.11
CA HIS A 241 -0.86 -12.22 -4.37
C HIS A 241 -0.61 -11.05 -5.34
N GLU A 242 -0.95 -11.25 -6.61
CA GLU A 242 -0.96 -10.20 -7.62
C GLU A 242 -1.83 -9.01 -7.21
N GLY A 243 -1.43 -7.80 -7.60
CA GLY A 243 -2.20 -6.57 -7.42
C GLY A 243 -2.59 -6.25 -5.97
N ASN A 244 -1.82 -6.71 -4.98
CA ASN A 244 -1.95 -6.21 -3.61
C ASN A 244 -1.38 -4.80 -3.45
N LEU A 245 -0.37 -4.41 -4.24
CA LEU A 245 0.15 -3.05 -4.32
C LEU A 245 -0.32 -2.41 -5.63
N GLY A 246 -0.87 -1.20 -5.53
CA GLY A 246 -1.13 -0.31 -6.66
C GLY A 246 -0.53 1.07 -6.41
N ILE A 247 -0.05 1.71 -7.47
CA ILE A 247 0.33 3.14 -7.45
C ILE A 247 -0.76 3.91 -8.18
N LEU A 248 -1.49 4.73 -7.43
CA LEU A 248 -2.64 5.49 -7.90
C LEU A 248 -2.22 6.92 -8.22
N ASP A 249 -2.48 7.34 -9.45
CA ASP A 249 -2.36 8.74 -9.89
C ASP A 249 -3.64 9.50 -9.53
N MET A 250 -3.54 10.55 -8.71
CA MET A 250 -4.71 11.29 -8.22
C MET A 250 -5.32 12.21 -9.28
N ALA A 251 -4.53 12.64 -10.27
CA ALA A 251 -5.02 13.47 -11.36
C ALA A 251 -5.93 12.69 -12.33
N THR A 252 -5.72 11.39 -12.50
CA THR A 252 -6.45 10.54 -13.47
C THR A 252 -7.20 9.38 -12.83
N LEU A 253 -6.98 9.14 -11.54
CA LEU A 253 -7.44 7.96 -10.79
C LEU A 253 -7.09 6.65 -11.50
N LYS A 254 -5.99 6.60 -12.26
CA LYS A 254 -5.48 5.38 -12.88
C LYS A 254 -4.50 4.71 -11.92
N MET A 255 -4.63 3.40 -11.78
CA MET A 255 -3.81 2.61 -10.88
C MET A 255 -2.89 1.70 -11.70
N ALA A 256 -1.59 1.82 -11.47
CA ALA A 256 -0.58 0.89 -11.98
C ALA A 256 -0.30 -0.16 -10.90
N THR A 257 -0.56 -1.43 -11.20
CA THR A 257 -0.32 -2.55 -10.28
C THR A 257 0.93 -3.31 -10.73
N PRO A 258 2.08 -3.15 -10.07
CA PRO A 258 3.25 -3.96 -10.39
C PRO A 258 2.97 -5.44 -10.14
N SER A 259 3.51 -6.29 -11.02
CA SER A 259 3.34 -7.73 -10.88
C SER A 259 4.05 -8.26 -9.63
N LEU A 260 3.53 -9.35 -9.07
CA LEU A 260 4.15 -10.04 -7.95
C LEU A 260 5.58 -10.51 -8.29
N ALA A 261 5.84 -10.91 -9.53
CA ALA A 261 7.18 -11.26 -9.99
C ALA A 261 8.15 -10.07 -9.94
N VAL A 262 7.70 -8.86 -10.27
CA VAL A 262 8.50 -7.63 -10.14
C VAL A 262 8.74 -7.31 -8.66
N ILE A 263 7.69 -7.35 -7.82
CA ILE A 263 7.80 -7.10 -6.38
C ILE A 263 8.80 -8.09 -5.76
N ARG A 264 8.63 -9.39 -6.00
CA ARG A 264 9.53 -10.44 -5.48
C ARG A 264 10.93 -10.31 -6.05
N GLY A 265 11.07 -10.05 -7.34
CA GLY A 265 12.37 -9.82 -7.97
C GLY A 265 13.12 -8.65 -7.35
N MET A 266 12.43 -7.56 -6.98
CA MET A 266 13.04 -6.43 -6.29
C MET A 266 13.32 -6.74 -4.81
N SER A 267 12.46 -7.51 -4.14
CA SER A 267 12.62 -7.85 -2.72
C SER A 267 13.62 -8.97 -2.44
N GLU A 268 13.75 -9.96 -3.34
CA GLU A 268 14.73 -11.06 -3.26
C GLU A 268 16.12 -10.57 -3.67
N ARG A 269 16.18 -9.62 -4.60
CA ARG A 269 17.43 -8.93 -4.94
C ARG A 269 17.92 -8.01 -3.83
N ALA A 270 17.13 -7.75 -2.78
CA ALA A 270 17.40 -6.85 -1.64
C ALA A 270 18.58 -7.26 -0.73
N ASP A 271 19.64 -7.78 -1.33
CA ASP A 271 21.04 -7.47 -1.04
C ASP A 271 21.60 -6.54 -2.15
N ILE A 272 20.75 -5.61 -2.65
CA ILE A 272 20.88 -4.92 -3.97
C ILE A 272 22.20 -4.18 -4.09
N ASP A 273 22.72 -3.62 -3.00
CA ASP A 273 23.82 -2.68 -3.09
C ASP A 273 25.17 -3.39 -3.31
N ARG A 274 25.40 -4.55 -2.69
CA ARG A 274 26.68 -5.27 -2.82
C ARG A 274 26.78 -6.05 -4.12
N ASP A 275 25.74 -6.81 -4.48
CA ASP A 275 25.75 -7.66 -5.67
C ASP A 275 25.64 -6.86 -6.99
N TRP A 276 25.02 -5.69 -6.95
CA TRP A 276 25.06 -4.74 -8.07
C TRP A 276 26.46 -4.14 -8.22
N ARG A 277 27.12 -3.72 -7.13
CA ARG A 277 28.50 -3.22 -7.18
C ARG A 277 29.50 -4.27 -7.64
N ILE A 278 29.34 -5.53 -7.23
CA ILE A 278 30.18 -6.66 -7.70
C ILE A 278 30.07 -6.83 -9.22
N ARG A 279 28.84 -6.85 -9.75
CA ARG A 279 28.62 -7.02 -11.19
C ARG A 279 29.17 -5.86 -12.01
N ASN A 280 28.91 -4.62 -11.61
CA ASN A 280 29.45 -3.44 -12.33
C ASN A 280 30.97 -3.38 -12.31
N VAL A 281 31.61 -3.75 -11.19
CA VAL A 281 33.07 -3.84 -11.10
C VAL A 281 33.58 -4.94 -12.02
N ALA A 282 32.96 -6.12 -12.02
CA ALA A 282 33.37 -7.22 -12.88
C ALA A 282 33.25 -6.85 -14.37
N GLU A 283 32.15 -6.21 -14.77
CA GLU A 283 31.95 -5.72 -16.14
C GLU A 283 32.98 -4.66 -16.53
N SER A 284 33.20 -3.65 -15.66
CA SER A 284 34.17 -2.57 -15.94
C SER A 284 35.61 -3.07 -16.07
N LEU A 285 36.02 -4.05 -15.26
CA LEU A 285 37.34 -4.66 -15.34
C LEU A 285 37.47 -5.60 -16.55
N HIS A 286 36.38 -6.26 -16.93
CA HIS A 286 36.33 -7.11 -18.12
C HIS A 286 36.44 -6.28 -19.41
N ASP A 287 35.70 -5.18 -19.52
CA ASP A 287 35.77 -4.26 -20.66
C ASP A 287 37.19 -3.68 -20.84
N GLY A 288 37.83 -3.24 -19.75
CA GLY A 288 39.22 -2.80 -19.79
C GLY A 288 40.19 -3.89 -20.26
N THR A 289 39.91 -5.16 -19.94
CA THR A 289 40.70 -6.31 -20.38
C THR A 289 40.49 -6.60 -21.87
N LEU A 290 39.26 -6.46 -22.38
CA LEU A 290 38.94 -6.56 -23.80
C LEU A 290 39.65 -5.47 -24.63
N ASP A 291 39.86 -4.29 -24.04
CA ASP A 291 40.66 -3.20 -24.61
C ASP A 291 42.19 -3.39 -24.46
N GLY A 292 42.64 -4.57 -24.05
CA GLY A 292 44.06 -4.92 -23.90
C GLY A 292 44.75 -4.30 -22.68
N ARG A 293 43.98 -3.72 -21.74
CA ARG A 293 44.52 -3.11 -20.51
C ARG A 293 44.52 -4.14 -19.37
N LYS A 294 45.47 -4.02 -18.44
CA LYS A 294 45.46 -4.79 -17.19
C LYS A 294 45.13 -3.88 -16.00
N PRO A 295 44.18 -4.24 -15.13
CA PRO A 295 43.89 -3.46 -13.93
C PRO A 295 45.14 -3.34 -13.04
N SER A 296 45.41 -2.15 -12.52
CA SER A 296 46.49 -1.93 -11.55
C SER A 296 46.04 -2.41 -10.15
N THR A 297 46.99 -2.65 -9.25
CA THR A 297 46.69 -3.03 -7.86
C THR A 297 45.85 -1.97 -7.13
N HIS A 298 46.03 -0.68 -7.44
CA HIS A 298 45.20 0.38 -6.89
C HIS A 298 43.77 0.36 -7.44
N ALA A 299 43.59 0.09 -8.74
CA ALA A 299 42.26 -0.03 -9.33
C ALA A 299 41.46 -1.21 -8.73
N LEU A 300 42.13 -2.33 -8.44
CA LEU A 300 41.50 -3.48 -7.77
C LEU A 300 41.10 -3.18 -6.33
N ARG A 301 41.89 -2.36 -5.62
CA ARG A 301 41.56 -1.94 -4.25
C ARG A 301 40.38 -0.97 -4.23
N ASP A 302 40.37 0.01 -5.13
CA ASP A 302 39.27 0.96 -5.31
C ASP A 302 37.96 0.23 -5.65
N ALA A 303 38.03 -0.80 -6.52
CA ALA A 303 36.91 -1.67 -6.85
C ALA A 303 36.38 -2.48 -5.64
N GLN A 304 37.28 -2.99 -4.78
CA GLN A 304 36.88 -3.72 -3.58
C GLN A 304 36.24 -2.79 -2.53
N ASP A 305 36.79 -1.60 -2.33
CA ASP A 305 36.22 -0.61 -1.41
C ASP A 305 34.86 -0.08 -1.89
N TYR A 306 34.66 0.01 -3.21
CA TYR A 306 33.34 0.23 -3.79
C TYR A 306 32.39 -0.93 -3.47
N VAL A 307 32.75 -2.17 -3.83
CA VAL A 307 31.93 -3.38 -3.58
C VAL A 307 31.48 -3.50 -2.14
N ASP A 308 32.40 -3.29 -1.19
CA ASP A 308 32.13 -3.39 0.25
C ASP A 308 31.39 -2.16 0.81
N GLY A 309 31.04 -1.18 -0.03
CA GLY A 309 30.29 0.02 0.36
C GLY A 309 31.07 1.02 1.21
N ARG A 310 32.42 0.92 1.24
CA ARG A 310 33.29 1.82 2.02
C ARG A 310 33.50 3.17 1.36
N ARG A 311 33.33 3.25 0.04
CA ARG A 311 33.46 4.47 -0.78
C ARG A 311 32.39 4.47 -1.86
N THR A 312 31.83 5.64 -2.14
CA THR A 312 30.87 5.86 -3.24
C THR A 312 31.57 5.98 -4.59
N LEU A 313 30.82 5.86 -5.69
CA LEU A 313 31.38 5.99 -7.04
C LEU A 313 31.94 7.40 -7.30
N ASP A 314 31.25 8.44 -6.82
CA ASP A 314 31.67 9.83 -7.01
C ASP A 314 32.97 10.14 -6.26
N GLU A 315 33.14 9.63 -5.03
CA GLU A 315 34.38 9.75 -4.26
C GLU A 315 35.56 9.04 -4.94
N LEU A 316 35.30 7.95 -5.66
CA LEU A 316 36.31 7.23 -6.43
C LEU A 316 36.67 7.99 -7.70
N ILE A 317 35.69 8.48 -8.45
CA ILE A 317 35.91 9.26 -9.68
C ILE A 317 36.73 10.51 -9.38
N GLU A 318 36.39 11.25 -8.32
CA GLU A 318 37.09 12.47 -7.95
C GLU A 318 38.54 12.20 -7.53
N ASP A 319 38.77 11.16 -6.74
CA ASP A 319 40.12 10.78 -6.32
C ASP A 319 40.98 10.22 -7.48
N VAL A 320 40.38 9.44 -8.39
CA VAL A 320 41.07 9.00 -9.62
C VAL A 320 41.44 10.20 -10.47
N ARG A 321 40.53 11.14 -10.69
CA ARG A 321 40.82 12.39 -11.41
C ARG A 321 42.00 13.11 -10.79
N ARG A 322 41.95 13.42 -9.50
CA ARG A 322 43.05 14.10 -8.78
C ARG A 322 44.39 13.37 -8.89
N ARG A 323 44.42 12.03 -8.85
CA ARG A 323 45.65 11.24 -8.98
C ARG A 323 46.26 11.29 -10.39
N HIS A 324 45.42 11.46 -11.41
CA HIS A 324 45.82 11.28 -12.82
C HIS A 324 45.74 12.56 -13.67
N THR A 325 45.17 13.65 -13.17
CA THR A 325 45.14 14.97 -13.81
C THR A 325 45.98 15.99 -13.04
N ARG A 326 47.26 15.67 -12.76
CA ARG A 326 48.20 16.69 -12.30
C ARG A 326 48.44 17.71 -13.41
N ASP A 327 48.31 18.98 -13.06
CA ASP A 327 48.73 20.12 -13.87
C ASP A 327 50.24 20.00 -14.20
N PRO A 328 50.69 20.26 -15.45
CA PRO A 328 52.11 20.18 -15.81
C PRO A 328 53.01 21.23 -15.11
N GLU A 329 52.45 22.21 -14.41
CA GLU A 329 53.22 23.28 -13.77
C GLU A 329 53.14 23.19 -12.24
N GLY A 330 54.09 22.50 -11.64
CA GLY A 330 54.17 22.39 -10.18
C GLY A 330 55.24 21.44 -9.67
N LYS A 331 56.49 21.66 -10.10
CA LYS A 331 57.67 21.19 -9.38
C LYS A 331 57.97 22.15 -8.22
N PRO A 332 58.52 21.68 -7.10
CA PRO A 332 59.79 22.21 -6.61
C PRO A 332 60.96 21.70 -7.47
#